data_AF-A0A4Y2BUJ6-F1
#
_entry.id   AF-A0A4Y2BUJ6-F1
#
_cell.length_a   1.000
_cell.length_b   1.000
_cell.length_c   1.000
_cell.angle_alpha   90.00
_cell.angle_beta   90.00
_cell.angle_gamma   90.00
#
_symmetry.space_group_name_H-M   'P 1'
#
loop_
_entity.id
_entity.type
_entity.pdbx_description
1 polymer ?
#
loop_
_entity_poly.entity_id
_entity_poly.type
_entity_poly.pdbx_seq_one_letter_code
_entity_poly.pdbx_strand_id
1 'polypeptide(L)' 'MGFQFLIDSGAAVSYLPRRLTKYRVAQETTSYAANGSTIKCYGTEQINLDLGLRRKFSWCFIIADISHPIIGSDL' A
#
# COMPACT_ATOMS: atom_id res chain seq x y z
N MET A 1 2.68 17.78 -7.60
CA MET A 1 3.48 16.95 -6.67
C MET A 1 2.95 15.54 -6.76
N GLY A 2 3.81 14.54 -6.98
CA GLY A 2 3.43 13.13 -7.06
C GLY A 2 4.04 12.34 -5.90
N PHE A 3 3.57 11.11 -5.70
CA PHE A 3 4.18 10.17 -4.76
C PHE A 3 5.20 9.30 -5.48
N GLN A 4 6.30 8.97 -4.80
CA GLN A 4 7.22 7.94 -5.25
C GLN A 4 6.83 6.61 -4.61
N PHE A 5 6.58 5.61 -5.45
CA PHE A 5 6.28 4.25 -5.02
C PHE A 5 7.49 3.35 -5.25
N LEU A 6 7.70 2.42 -4.33
CA LEU A 6 8.53 1.25 -4.59
C LEU A 6 7.70 0.25 -5.40
N ILE A 7 8.30 -0.31 -6.44
CA ILE A 7 7.70 -1.43 -7.18
C ILE A 7 8.33 -2.70 -6.64
N ASP A 8 7.51 -3.56 -6.03
CA ASP A 8 7.98 -4.78 -5.37
C ASP A 8 7.21 -6.00 -5.88
N SER A 9 7.79 -6.72 -6.84
CA SER A 9 7.21 -7.96 -7.37
C SER A 9 7.23 -9.12 -6.36
N GLY A 10 7.94 -8.98 -5.23
CA GLY A 10 7.93 -9.94 -4.13
C GLY A 10 6.78 -9.72 -3.15
N ALA A 11 6.09 -8.58 -3.23
CA ALA A 11 4.93 -8.28 -2.40
C ALA A 11 3.64 -8.71 -3.11
N ALA A 12 2.86 -9.58 -2.45
CA ALA A 12 1.59 -10.06 -2.99
C ALA A 12 0.48 -9.00 -3.03
N VAL A 13 0.66 -7.88 -2.34
CA VAL A 13 -0.34 -6.81 -2.15
C VAL A 13 0.33 -5.44 -2.16
N SER A 14 -0.43 -4.41 -2.51
CA SER A 14 0.01 -3.01 -2.51
C SER A 14 -0.26 -2.32 -1.16
N TYR A 15 0.65 -1.43 -0.76
CA TYR A 15 0.56 -0.74 0.53
C TYR A 15 0.66 0.79 0.42
N LEU A 16 -0.10 1.46 1.28
CA LEU A 16 0.03 2.89 1.56
C LEU A 16 0.47 3.13 3.00
N PRO A 17 1.46 4.02 3.23
CA PRO A 17 1.81 4.47 4.56
C PRO A 17 0.60 5.10 5.24
N ARG A 18 0.27 4.65 6.45
CA ARG A 18 -0.77 5.26 7.30
C ARG A 18 -0.62 6.77 7.44
N ARG A 19 0.62 7.28 7.45
CA ARG A 19 0.88 8.73 7.54
C ARG A 19 0.28 9.55 6.39
N LEU A 20 0.00 8.92 5.26
CA LEU A 20 -0.60 9.56 4.08
C LEU A 20 -2.13 9.49 4.08
N THR A 21 -2.74 8.81 5.04
CA THR A 21 -4.19 8.59 5.07
C THR A 21 -4.81 9.08 6.37
N LYS A 22 -6.14 9.08 6.41
CA LYS A 22 -6.93 9.48 7.59
C LYS A 22 -7.16 8.32 8.57
N TYR A 23 -6.73 7.10 8.24
CA TYR A 23 -6.91 5.94 9.09
C TYR A 23 -6.04 6.05 10.35
N ARG A 24 -6.68 6.07 11.52
CA ARG A 24 -6.00 6.21 12.82
C ARG A 24 -6.06 4.94 13.68
N VAL A 25 -7.10 4.13 13.50
CA VAL A 25 -7.36 2.93 14.29
C VAL A 25 -6.81 1.71 13.57
N ALA A 26 -5.94 0.95 14.24
CA ALA A 26 -5.45 -0.31 13.73
C ALA A 26 -6.60 -1.33 13.71
N GLN A 27 -6.64 -2.16 12.66
CA GLN A 27 -7.55 -3.31 12.62
C GLN A 27 -6.82 -4.55 13.17
N GLU A 28 -7.55 -5.60 13.51
CA GLU A 28 -6.98 -6.92 13.87
C GLU A 28 -6.43 -7.65 12.63
N THR A 29 -5.83 -6.92 11.70
CA THR A 29 -5.23 -7.45 10.49
C THR A 29 -3.76 -7.09 10.47
N THR A 30 -2.95 -8.08 10.16
CA THR A 30 -1.50 -7.99 10.23
C THR A 30 -0.92 -8.66 8.99
N SER A 31 0.06 -8.02 8.37
CA SER A 31 0.85 -8.60 7.29
C SER A 31 2.23 -9.02 7.79
N TYR A 32 2.85 -9.94 7.06
CA TYR A 32 4.20 -10.43 7.36
C TYR A 32 5.11 -10.12 6.18
N ALA A 33 6.23 -9.46 6.46
CA ALA A 33 7.27 -9.25 5.48
C ALA A 33 8.10 -10.51 5.26
N ALA A 34 8.85 -10.57 4.16
CA ALA A 34 9.71 -11.71 3.83
C ALA A 34 10.80 -11.97 4.89
N ASN A 35 11.19 -10.95 5.66
CA ASN A 35 12.14 -11.09 6.77
C ASN A 35 11.47 -11.54 8.09
N GLY A 36 10.19 -11.91 8.06
CA GLY A 36 9.43 -12.35 9.23
C GLY A 36 8.91 -11.22 10.13
N SER A 37 9.17 -9.95 9.79
CA SER A 37 8.66 -8.83 10.58
C SER A 37 7.15 -8.66 10.39
N THR A 38 6.51 -8.20 11.46
CA THR A 38 5.09 -7.92 11.51
C THR A 38 4.80 -6.50 11.05
N ILE A 39 3.82 -6.33 10.16
CA ILE A 39 3.34 -5.02 9.69
C ILE A 39 1.90 -4.83 10.16
N LYS A 40 1.64 -3.79 10.95
CA LYS A 40 0.30 -3.42 11.40
C LYS A 40 -0.51 -2.82 10.25
N CYS A 41 -1.75 -3.26 10.08
CA CYS A 41 -2.66 -2.76 9.06
C CYS A 41 -3.85 -2.02 9.68
N TYR A 42 -4.39 -1.06 8.93
CA TYR A 42 -5.41 -0.10 9.40
C TYR A 42 -6.69 -0.13 8.57
N GLY A 43 -6.73 -0.95 7.52
CA GLY A 43 -7.84 -1.07 6.57
C GLY A 43 -7.33 -1.01 5.13
N THR A 44 -8.25 -0.79 4.21
CA THR A 44 -7.96 -0.64 2.78
C THR A 44 -8.51 0.68 2.23
N GLU A 45 -7.88 1.19 1.18
CA GLU A 45 -8.31 2.37 0.45
C GLU A 45 -8.15 2.14 -1.05
N GLN A 46 -9.20 2.42 -1.84
CA GLN A 46 -9.15 2.33 -3.30
C GLN A 46 -8.69 3.67 -3.88
N ILE A 47 -7.57 3.65 -4.61
CA ILE A 47 -6.97 4.86 -5.19
C ILE A 47 -6.94 4.75 -6.71
N ASN A 48 -7.32 5.84 -7.39
CA ASN A 48 -7.08 6.01 -8.81
C ASN A 48 -5.64 6.50 -9.04
N LEU A 49 -4.75 5.59 -9.41
CA LEU A 49 -3.37 5.88 -9.76
C LEU A 49 -3.29 6.41 -11.20
N ASP A 50 -2.59 7.53 -11.35
CA ASP A 50 -2.08 8.01 -12.62
C ASP A 50 -0.58 7.70 -12.68
N LEU A 51 -0.24 6.68 -13.47
CA LEU A 51 1.15 6.23 -13.67
C LEU A 51 1.80 6.88 -14.90
N GLY A 52 1.16 7.90 -15.51
CA GLY A 52 1.59 8.47 -16.80
C GLY A 52 1.36 7.52 -17.99
N LEU A 53 0.69 6.39 -17.75
CA LEU A 53 0.21 5.49 -18.79
C LEU A 53 -1.14 6.04 -19.28
N ARG A 54 -1.50 5.77 -20.53
CA ARG A 54 -2.71 6.33 -21.19
C ARG A 54 -4.06 5.84 -20.59
N ARG A 55 -4.05 5.36 -19.35
CA ARG A 55 -5.22 4.93 -18.56
C ARG A 55 -4.94 5.17 -17.08
N LYS A 56 -6.00 5.40 -16.30
CA LYS A 56 -5.96 5.37 -14.84
C LYS A 56 -6.11 3.94 -14.35
N PHE A 57 -5.47 3.61 -13.24
CA PHE A 57 -5.61 2.32 -12.57
C PHE A 57 -6.34 2.51 -11.26
N SER A 58 -7.47 1.84 -11.07
CA SER A 58 -8.13 1.81 -9.77
C SER A 58 -7.54 0.64 -8.98
N TRP A 59 -6.83 0.94 -7.91
CA TRP A 59 -6.01 -0.03 -7.17
C TRP A 59 -6.39 -0.02 -5.70
N CYS A 60 -6.61 -1.21 -5.13
CA CYS A 60 -6.86 -1.37 -3.70
C CYS A 60 -5.52 -1.40 -2.96
N PHE A 61 -5.34 -0.51 -1.99
CA PHE A 61 -4.15 -0.49 -1.14
C PHE A 61 -4.50 -0.91 0.27
N ILE A 62 -3.62 -1.68 0.91
CA ILE A 62 -3.65 -1.90 2.36
C ILE A 62 -2.98 -0.71 3.04
N ILE A 63 -3.65 -0.11 4.01
CA ILE A 63 -3.07 0.94 4.83
C ILE A 63 -2.22 0.28 5.91
N ALA A 64 -0.93 0.59 5.94
CA ALA A 64 0.03 -0.08 6.80
C ALA A 64 1.01 0.86 7.50
N ASP A 65 1.61 0.40 8.60
CA ASP A 65 2.68 1.11 9.30
C ASP A 65 4.04 0.91 8.59
N ILE A 66 4.18 1.54 7.43
CA ILE A 66 5.39 1.48 6.58
C ILE A 66 5.87 2.88 6.19
N SER A 67 7.13 2.99 5.74
CA SER A 67 7.76 4.27 5.44
C SER A 67 7.51 4.78 4.01
N HIS A 68 7.43 3.89 3.01
CA HIS A 68 7.25 4.23 1.61
C HIS A 68 6.07 3.44 1.04
N PRO A 69 5.27 4.01 0.14
CA PRO A 69 4.21 3.25 -0.51
C PRO A 69 4.80 2.22 -1.48
N ILE A 70 4.13 1.08 -1.57
CA ILE A 70 4.58 -0.09 -2.33
C ILE A 70 3.46 -0.47 -3.30
N ILE A 71 3.83 -0.70 -4.56
CA ILE A 71 2.98 -1.39 -5.54
C ILE A 71 3.46 -2.84 -5.59
N GLY A 72 2.57 -3.75 -5.18
CA GLY A 72 2.77 -5.19 -5.23
C GLY A 72 2.25 -5.79 -6.54
N SER A 73 2.13 -7.12 -6.55
CA SER A 73 1.66 -7.89 -7.70
C SER A 73 0.13 -8.07 -7.76
N ASP A 74 -0.64 -7.28 -7.01
CA ASP A 74 -2.11 -7.37 -6.88
C ASP A 74 -2.89 -6.56 -7.91
N LEU A 75 -2.22 -6.13 -9.00
CA LEU A 75 -2.87 -5.44 -10.13
C LEU A 75 -3.87 -6.33 -10.88
#